data_AF-A0A851PDV7-F1
#
_entry.id   AF-A0A851PDV7-F1
#
_cell.length_a   1.000
_cell.length_b   1.000
_cell.length_c   1.000
_cell.angle_alpha   90.00
_cell.angle_beta   90.00
_cell.angle_gamma   90.00
#
_symmetry.space_group_name_H-M   'P 1'
#
loop_
_entity.id
_entity.type
_entity.pdbx_description
1 polymer ?
#
loop_
_entity_poly.entity_id
_entity_poly.type
_entity_poly.pdbx_seq_one_letter_code
_entity_poly.pdbx_strand_id
1 'polypeptide(L)'
;AYSDPHYYYELTVQYHAAPCNSFHNISFGKALLQILSKVVADLSCEVVLLKSECHHVKMQRGGLQSEMFFTFSVDCLETDTIRICQKKACAASYRLYKAKYLIERFFKQEVEMRRKSSEPLPEIYYIEGTLQMVWVDRCFPGYGINAVMHPSCPKCCVICSPGSYNPSNGIHCLQCDKSLRYGATMC
;
A
#
# COMPACT_ATOMS: atom_id res chain seq x y z
N ALA A 1 11.09 15.81 -19.70
CA ALA A 1 11.01 14.34 -19.63
C ALA A 1 9.63 13.97 -19.07
N TYR A 2 8.98 12.96 -19.64
CA TYR A 2 7.74 12.38 -19.14
C TYR A 2 8.04 10.94 -18.69
N SER A 3 7.43 10.51 -17.60
CA SER A 3 7.40 9.10 -17.17
C SER A 3 5.96 8.70 -16.90
N ASP A 4 5.64 7.44 -17.14
CA ASP A 4 4.38 6.87 -16.65
C ASP A 4 4.34 6.91 -15.12
N PRO A 5 3.16 7.13 -14.51
CA PRO A 5 3.02 7.02 -13.07
C PRO A 5 3.33 5.59 -12.62
N HIS A 6 4.09 5.47 -11.54
CA HIS A 6 4.16 4.23 -10.79
C HIS A 6 2.84 4.02 -10.07
N TYR A 7 2.52 2.77 -9.75
CA TYR A 7 1.27 2.43 -9.12
C TYR A 7 1.48 1.30 -8.13
N TYR A 8 0.78 1.39 -7.00
CA TYR A 8 0.81 0.39 -5.95
C TYR A 8 -0.59 0.25 -5.35
N TYR A 9 -0.85 -0.86 -4.66
CA TYR A 9 -2.02 -0.95 -3.79
C TYR A 9 -1.63 -0.54 -2.37
N GLU A 10 -2.39 0.36 -1.78
CA GLU A 10 -2.40 0.52 -0.34
C GLU A 10 -3.44 -0.43 0.26
N LEU A 11 -2.98 -1.29 1.16
CA LEU A 11 -3.78 -2.28 1.86
C LEU A 11 -3.92 -1.87 3.32
N THR A 12 -5.15 -1.74 3.80
CA THR A 12 -5.44 -1.48 5.22
C THR A 12 -6.28 -2.62 5.78
N VAL A 13 -5.91 -3.13 6.95
CA VAL A 13 -6.59 -4.23 7.63
C VAL A 13 -6.68 -3.97 9.13
N GLN A 14 -7.79 -4.41 9.73
CA GLN A 14 -8.06 -4.24 11.16
C GLN A 14 -8.06 -5.59 11.87
N TYR A 15 -7.44 -5.60 13.04
CA TYR A 15 -7.32 -6.77 13.92
C TYR A 15 -7.81 -6.40 15.31
N HIS A 16 -8.48 -7.34 15.99
CA HIS A 16 -8.48 -7.31 17.45
C HIS A 16 -7.04 -7.49 17.93
N ALA A 17 -6.68 -6.80 19.01
CA ALA A 17 -5.30 -6.70 19.46
C ALA A 17 -5.16 -7.06 20.94
N ALA A 18 -3.95 -7.46 21.31
CA ALA A 18 -3.51 -7.41 22.69
C ALA A 18 -3.51 -5.93 23.18
N PRO A 19 -3.42 -5.66 24.49
CA PRO A 19 -3.29 -4.30 24.99
C PRO A 19 -2.23 -3.49 24.23
N CYS A 20 -2.49 -2.22 23.92
CA CYS A 20 -1.66 -1.45 22.97
C CYS A 20 -0.18 -1.31 23.36
N ASN A 21 0.16 -1.43 24.64
CA ASN A 21 1.53 -1.44 25.15
C ASN A 21 2.23 -2.81 25.06
N SER A 22 1.54 -3.83 24.55
CA SER A 22 2.05 -5.20 24.42
C SER A 22 3.02 -5.35 23.25
N PHE A 23 4.16 -5.99 23.49
CA PHE A 23 5.12 -6.32 22.44
C PHE A 23 4.55 -7.36 21.44
N HIS A 24 3.52 -8.11 21.82
CA HIS A 24 2.87 -9.09 20.96
C HIS A 24 2.31 -8.46 19.68
N ASN A 25 1.79 -7.22 19.76
CA ASN A 25 1.27 -6.49 18.61
C ASN A 25 2.37 -6.18 17.57
N ILE A 26 3.57 -5.81 18.03
CA ILE A 26 4.72 -5.53 17.16
C ILE A 26 5.20 -6.82 16.48
N SER A 27 5.35 -7.89 17.26
CA SER A 27 5.75 -9.20 16.74
C SER A 27 4.74 -9.73 15.72
N PHE A 28 3.45 -9.55 15.99
CA PHE A 28 2.38 -9.91 15.07
C PHE A 28 2.47 -9.14 13.75
N GLY A 29 2.64 -7.81 13.79
CA GLY A 29 2.78 -7.00 12.58
C GLY A 29 3.95 -7.43 11.69
N LYS A 30 5.09 -7.79 12.29
CA LYS A 30 6.24 -8.35 11.56
C LYS A 30 5.94 -9.71 10.94
N ALA A 31 5.26 -10.59 11.66
CA ALA A 31 4.86 -11.89 11.16
C ALA A 31 3.85 -11.75 10.00
N LEU A 32 2.87 -10.86 10.14
CA LEU A 32 1.88 -10.56 9.10
C LEU A 32 2.57 -10.04 7.84
N LEU A 33 3.52 -9.10 7.96
CA LEU A 33 4.33 -8.64 6.84
C LEU A 33 5.03 -9.80 6.13
N GLN A 34 5.73 -10.66 6.87
CA GLN A 34 6.43 -11.82 6.30
C GLN A 34 5.48 -12.79 5.59
N ILE A 35 4.28 -13.01 6.12
CA ILE A 35 3.26 -13.84 5.49
C ILE A 35 2.79 -13.21 4.19
N LEU A 36 2.45 -11.92 4.19
CA LEU A 36 2.00 -11.20 2.99
C LEU A 36 3.10 -11.14 1.93
N SER A 37 4.36 -10.94 2.31
CA SER A 37 5.50 -11.02 1.39
C SER A 37 5.62 -12.40 0.75
N LYS A 38 5.39 -13.48 1.50
CA LYS A 38 5.36 -14.85 0.95
C LYS A 38 4.19 -15.07 0.00
N VAL A 39 3.01 -14.51 0.30
CA VAL A 39 1.81 -14.61 -0.56
C VAL A 39 2.07 -14.05 -1.96
N VAL A 40 2.91 -13.02 -2.08
CA VAL A 40 3.20 -12.35 -3.36
C VAL A 40 4.58 -12.66 -3.95
N ALA A 41 5.39 -13.51 -3.30
CA ALA A 41 6.80 -13.72 -3.63
C ALA A 41 7.01 -14.14 -5.11
N ASP A 42 6.15 -15.01 -5.63
CA ASP A 42 6.22 -15.53 -7.00
C ASP A 42 5.82 -14.49 -8.08
N LEU A 43 5.36 -13.32 -7.67
CA LEU A 43 4.90 -12.25 -8.57
C LEU A 43 5.95 -11.15 -8.76
N SER A 44 7.14 -11.27 -8.16
CA SER A 44 8.14 -10.20 -8.12
C SER A 44 7.52 -8.88 -7.64
N CYS A 45 6.69 -8.98 -6.62
CA CYS A 45 6.07 -7.87 -5.92
C CYS A 45 6.62 -7.79 -4.50
N GLU A 46 6.65 -6.58 -3.97
CA GLU A 46 7.12 -6.26 -2.64
C GLU A 46 5.95 -5.77 -1.78
N VAL A 47 5.95 -6.18 -0.51
CA VAL A 47 5.02 -5.68 0.50
C VAL A 47 5.83 -4.94 1.55
N VAL A 48 5.44 -3.71 1.85
CA VAL A 48 6.10 -2.87 2.87
C VAL A 48 5.05 -2.42 3.88
N LEU A 49 5.38 -2.50 5.17
CA LEU A 49 4.54 -1.93 6.23
C LEU A 49 4.73 -0.41 6.25
N LEU A 50 3.66 0.34 5.95
CA LEU A 50 3.66 1.80 5.99
C LEU A 50 3.30 2.32 7.38
N LYS A 51 2.28 1.71 8.01
CA LYS A 51 1.72 2.20 9.26
C LYS A 51 1.18 1.07 10.12
N SER A 52 1.28 1.24 11.43
CA SER A 52 0.89 0.28 12.44
C SER A 52 0.39 1.05 13.66
N GLU A 53 -0.93 1.11 13.84
CA GLU A 53 -1.57 1.93 14.87
C GLU A 53 -2.45 1.07 15.79
N CYS A 54 -2.38 1.33 17.08
CA CYS A 54 -3.26 0.69 18.05
C CYS A 54 -4.22 1.72 18.64
N HIS A 55 -5.50 1.38 18.67
CA HIS A 55 -6.56 2.22 19.21
C HIS A 55 -7.37 1.47 20.25
N HIS A 56 -7.85 2.22 21.24
CA HIS A 56 -8.82 1.74 22.20
C HIS A 56 -10.23 2.10 21.70
N VAL A 57 -11.01 1.08 21.35
CA VAL A 57 -12.35 1.24 20.80
C VAL A 57 -13.38 0.85 21.85
N LYS A 58 -14.38 1.73 22.03
CA LYS A 58 -15.47 1.50 22.96
C LYS A 58 -16.51 0.59 22.31
N MET A 59 -16.65 -0.61 22.84
CA MET A 59 -17.65 -1.57 22.37
C MET A 59 -19.04 -1.18 22.89
N GLN A 60 -20.09 -1.41 22.08
CA GLN A 60 -21.46 -1.06 22.47
C GLN A 60 -21.92 -1.80 23.75
N ARG A 61 -21.39 -3.01 24.03
CA ARG A 61 -21.75 -3.84 25.19
C ARG A 61 -20.58 -4.58 25.87
N GLY A 62 -19.33 -4.16 25.64
CA GLY A 62 -18.15 -4.98 26.00
C GLY A 62 -16.98 -4.23 26.65
N GLY A 63 -17.18 -2.99 27.10
CA GLY A 63 -16.08 -2.18 27.63
C GLY A 63 -15.15 -1.65 26.52
N LEU A 64 -13.88 -1.43 26.86
CA LEU A 64 -12.87 -0.89 25.97
C LEU A 64 -12.03 -2.06 25.41
N GLN A 65 -11.88 -2.16 24.09
CA GLN A 65 -11.06 -3.18 23.45
C GLN A 65 -9.93 -2.53 22.64
N SER A 66 -8.78 -3.18 22.59
CA SER A 66 -7.67 -2.77 21.73
C SER A 66 -7.86 -3.34 20.33
N GLU A 67 -7.69 -2.48 19.33
CA GLU A 67 -7.71 -2.84 17.92
C GLU A 67 -6.49 -2.27 17.22
N MET A 68 -5.96 -3.04 16.28
CA MET A 68 -4.75 -2.73 15.55
C MET A 68 -5.08 -2.51 14.08
N PHE A 69 -4.55 -1.44 13.52
CA PHE A 69 -4.69 -1.04 12.13
C PHE A 69 -3.32 -1.15 11.49
N PHE A 70 -3.22 -2.00 10.47
CA PHE A 70 -2.00 -2.13 9.67
C PHE A 70 -2.27 -1.60 8.27
N THR A 71 -1.37 -0.75 7.80
CA THR A 71 -1.36 -0.24 6.43
C THR A 71 -0.08 -0.68 5.74
N PHE A 72 -0.22 -1.32 4.58
CA PHE A 72 0.88 -1.82 3.77
C PHE A 72 0.82 -1.24 2.36
N SER A 73 1.96 -1.05 1.70
CA SER A 73 2.02 -0.88 0.25
C SER A 73 2.37 -2.21 -0.41
N VAL A 74 1.74 -2.50 -1.54
CA VAL A 74 2.06 -3.62 -2.42
C VAL A 74 2.43 -3.04 -3.78
N ASP A 75 3.67 -3.20 -4.20
CA ASP A 75 4.20 -2.71 -5.47
C ASP A 75 4.87 -3.87 -6.23
N CYS A 76 4.92 -3.81 -7.55
CA CYS A 76 5.56 -4.82 -8.38
C CYS A 76 6.62 -4.15 -9.24
N LEU A 77 7.90 -4.43 -8.95
CA LEU A 77 9.03 -3.86 -9.67
C LEU A 77 8.92 -4.17 -11.16
N GLU A 78 9.18 -3.19 -12.02
CA GLU A 78 9.45 -3.47 -13.43
C GLU A 78 10.73 -4.28 -13.51
N THR A 79 10.67 -5.45 -14.16
CA THR A 79 11.87 -6.26 -14.36
C THR A 79 12.74 -5.57 -15.40
N ASP A 80 13.94 -5.12 -15.00
CA ASP A 80 14.98 -4.43 -15.79
C ASP A 80 15.42 -5.14 -17.09
N THR A 81 14.83 -6.28 -17.43
CA THR A 81 14.94 -6.79 -18.79
C THR A 81 14.20 -5.84 -19.72
N ILE A 82 14.96 -5.02 -20.43
CA ILE A 82 14.64 -4.18 -21.62
C ILE A 82 13.78 -4.91 -22.69
N ARG A 83 13.45 -6.19 -22.49
CA ARG A 83 12.44 -6.91 -23.27
C ARG A 83 11.07 -6.34 -22.96
N ILE A 84 10.55 -5.57 -23.92
CA ILE A 84 9.13 -5.29 -24.11
C ILE A 84 8.34 -6.51 -23.63
N CYS A 85 7.61 -6.35 -22.54
CA CYS A 85 6.76 -7.40 -22.00
C CYS A 85 5.64 -7.68 -23.02
N GLN A 86 5.87 -8.63 -23.95
CA GLN A 86 4.92 -8.96 -25.01
C GLN A 86 3.71 -9.75 -24.51
N LYS A 87 3.77 -10.30 -23.28
CA LYS A 87 2.72 -11.12 -22.68
C LYS A 87 2.13 -10.41 -21.48
N LYS A 88 0.80 -10.33 -21.38
CA LYS A 88 0.10 -9.72 -20.22
C LYS A 88 0.63 -10.18 -18.85
N ALA A 89 1.09 -11.44 -18.74
CA ALA A 89 1.58 -12.03 -17.51
C ALA A 89 2.83 -11.36 -16.90
N CYS A 90 3.68 -10.70 -17.69
CA CYS A 90 4.87 -10.01 -17.15
C CYS A 90 4.60 -8.56 -16.74
N ALA A 91 3.49 -7.97 -17.17
CA ALA A 91 3.19 -6.56 -16.90
C ALA A 91 3.06 -6.34 -15.38
N ALA A 92 3.72 -5.31 -14.86
CA ALA A 92 3.68 -4.99 -13.43
C ALA A 92 2.24 -4.79 -12.94
N SER A 93 1.40 -4.11 -13.73
CA SER A 93 -0.05 -3.94 -13.46
C SER A 93 -0.81 -5.26 -13.34
N TYR A 94 -0.54 -6.23 -14.20
CA TYR A 94 -1.18 -7.55 -14.13
C TYR A 94 -0.71 -8.34 -12.92
N ARG A 95 0.60 -8.33 -12.63
CA ARG A 95 1.17 -8.96 -11.43
C ARG A 95 0.61 -8.33 -10.17
N LEU A 96 0.47 -7.01 -10.14
CA LEU A 96 -0.11 -6.27 -9.03
C LEU A 96 -1.61 -6.60 -8.82
N TYR A 97 -2.38 -6.72 -9.90
CA TYR A 97 -3.77 -7.19 -9.81
C TYR A 97 -3.86 -8.62 -9.26
N LYS A 98 -2.96 -9.50 -9.69
CA LYS A 98 -2.87 -10.88 -9.16
C LYS A 98 -2.45 -10.88 -7.70
N ALA A 99 -1.54 -10.01 -7.28
CA ALA A 99 -1.13 -9.85 -5.89
C ALA A 99 -2.32 -9.44 -5.01
N LYS A 100 -3.10 -8.45 -5.45
CA LYS A 100 -4.36 -8.06 -4.79
C LYS A 100 -5.28 -9.27 -4.59
N TYR A 101 -5.55 -10.03 -5.65
CA TYR A 101 -6.41 -11.21 -5.56
C TYR A 101 -5.90 -12.26 -4.56
N LEU A 102 -4.58 -12.54 -4.54
CA LEU A 102 -4.00 -13.49 -3.61
C LEU A 102 -4.10 -13.03 -2.15
N ILE A 103 -3.91 -11.73 -1.90
CA ILE A 103 -4.03 -11.18 -0.56
C ILE A 103 -5.50 -11.18 -0.09
N GLU A 104 -6.44 -10.76 -0.93
CA GLU A 104 -7.88 -10.85 -0.62
C GLU A 104 -8.28 -12.29 -0.28
N ARG A 105 -7.77 -13.26 -1.05
CA ARG A 105 -7.98 -14.69 -0.80
C ARG A 105 -7.37 -15.13 0.53
N PHE A 106 -6.17 -14.67 0.88
CA PHE A 106 -5.52 -14.99 2.16
C PHE A 106 -6.40 -14.60 3.35
N PHE A 107 -6.87 -13.35 3.41
CA PHE A 107 -7.72 -12.88 4.51
C PHE A 107 -9.07 -13.60 4.55
N LYS A 108 -9.65 -13.91 3.39
CA LYS A 108 -10.86 -14.73 3.31
C LYS A 108 -10.64 -16.13 3.89
N GLN A 109 -9.52 -16.76 3.55
CA GLN A 109 -9.16 -18.09 4.04
C GLN A 109 -8.88 -18.10 5.54
N GLU A 110 -8.25 -17.06 6.09
CA GLU A 110 -8.04 -16.91 7.54
C GLU A 110 -9.38 -17.02 8.29
N VAL A 111 -10.42 -16.32 7.82
CA VAL A 111 -11.77 -16.37 8.40
C VAL A 111 -12.40 -17.75 8.24
N GLU A 112 -12.33 -18.35 7.05
CA GLU A 112 -12.91 -19.66 6.78
C GLU A 112 -12.28 -20.78 7.63
N MET A 113 -10.96 -20.75 7.81
CA MET A 113 -10.25 -21.70 8.66
C MET A 113 -10.62 -21.50 10.13
N ARG A 114 -10.66 -20.25 10.59
CA ARG A 114 -11.06 -19.92 11.97
C ARG A 114 -12.48 -20.37 12.29
N ARG A 115 -13.44 -20.20 11.38
CA ARG A 115 -14.83 -20.65 11.55
C ARG A 115 -14.98 -22.16 11.68
N LYS A 116 -14.05 -22.93 11.09
CA LYS A 116 -14.03 -24.40 11.16
C LYS A 116 -13.25 -24.92 12.37
N SER A 117 -12.46 -24.06 13.02
CA SER A 117 -11.66 -24.43 14.18
C SER A 117 -12.55 -24.56 15.42
N SER A 118 -12.31 -25.58 16.22
CA SER A 118 -12.87 -25.72 17.56
C SER A 118 -12.02 -25.03 18.63
N GLU A 119 -10.88 -24.45 18.25
CA GLU A 119 -10.00 -23.73 19.16
C GLU A 119 -10.62 -22.40 19.62
N PRO A 120 -10.31 -21.95 20.85
CA PRO A 120 -10.72 -20.63 21.30
C PRO A 120 -10.13 -19.53 20.41
N LEU A 121 -10.85 -18.41 20.28
CA LEU A 121 -10.35 -17.25 19.54
C LEU A 121 -9.04 -16.76 20.17
N PRO A 122 -7.97 -16.57 19.37
CA PRO A 122 -6.73 -16.01 19.88
C PRO A 122 -6.94 -14.54 20.28
N GLU A 123 -6.03 -14.00 21.08
CA GLU A 123 -6.09 -12.60 21.53
C GLU A 123 -6.02 -11.61 20.35
N ILE A 124 -5.18 -11.92 19.35
CA ILE A 124 -5.02 -11.12 18.13
C ILE A 124 -5.64 -11.89 16.96
N TYR A 125 -6.66 -11.33 16.32
CA TYR A 125 -7.32 -11.96 15.17
C TYR A 125 -7.96 -10.95 14.22
N TYR A 126 -8.01 -11.32 12.93
CA TYR A 126 -8.54 -10.46 11.88
C TYR A 126 -10.04 -10.18 12.05
N ILE A 127 -10.42 -8.91 11.96
CA ILE A 127 -11.81 -8.46 11.94
C ILE A 127 -12.34 -8.59 10.52
N GLU A 128 -13.26 -9.53 10.31
CA GLU A 128 -13.78 -9.83 8.98
C GLU A 128 -14.44 -8.60 8.32
N GLY A 129 -14.15 -8.41 7.04
CA GLY A 129 -14.72 -7.32 6.24
C GLY A 129 -13.99 -5.98 6.36
N THR A 130 -12.88 -5.92 7.09
CA THR A 130 -12.13 -4.68 7.29
C THR A 130 -10.97 -4.48 6.31
N LEU A 131 -10.65 -5.51 5.52
CA LEU A 131 -9.69 -5.37 4.42
C LEU A 131 -10.16 -4.33 3.41
N GLN A 132 -9.35 -3.29 3.25
CA GLN A 132 -9.49 -2.26 2.22
C GLN A 132 -8.23 -2.30 1.34
N MET A 133 -8.42 -2.25 0.02
CA MET A 133 -7.32 -2.16 -0.95
C MET A 133 -7.59 -1.06 -1.95
N VAL A 134 -6.78 0.00 -1.90
CA VAL A 134 -6.94 1.21 -2.72
C VAL A 134 -5.80 1.30 -3.73
N TRP A 135 -6.14 1.56 -5.00
CA TRP A 135 -5.14 1.83 -6.03
C TRP A 135 -4.59 3.24 -5.85
N VAL A 136 -3.27 3.36 -5.71
CA VAL A 136 -2.60 4.65 -5.55
C VAL A 136 -1.64 4.87 -6.71
N ASP A 137 -1.89 5.94 -7.46
CA ASP A 137 -0.94 6.44 -8.44
C ASP A 137 0.15 7.23 -7.72
N ARG A 138 1.40 7.17 -8.19
CA ARG A 138 2.50 7.99 -7.70
C ARG A 138 3.40 8.45 -8.83
N CYS A 139 3.91 9.66 -8.71
CA CYS A 139 4.99 10.14 -9.55
C CYS A 139 6.32 10.01 -8.83
N PHE A 140 7.42 9.93 -9.59
CA PHE A 140 8.74 10.06 -9.01
C PHE A 140 8.89 11.39 -8.25
N PRO A 141 9.71 11.46 -7.19
CA PRO A 141 10.02 12.73 -6.53
C PRO A 141 10.45 13.78 -7.56
N GLY A 142 9.88 14.98 -7.48
CA GLY A 142 10.10 16.06 -8.44
C GLY A 142 9.31 15.95 -9.75
N TYR A 143 8.44 14.95 -9.90
CA TYR A 143 7.50 14.83 -11.02
C TYR A 143 6.06 14.88 -10.50
N GLY A 144 5.11 15.40 -11.27
CA GLY A 144 3.70 15.41 -10.91
C GLY A 144 2.78 15.43 -12.12
N ILE A 145 1.52 15.05 -11.92
CA ILE A 145 0.49 15.12 -12.94
C ILE A 145 0.01 16.56 -13.09
N ASN A 146 0.04 17.07 -14.32
CA ASN A 146 -0.51 18.38 -14.67
C ASN A 146 -1.27 18.31 -16.00
N ALA A 147 -2.57 18.03 -15.92
CA ALA A 147 -3.44 17.91 -17.09
C ALA A 147 -3.67 19.25 -17.83
N VAL A 148 -3.50 20.39 -17.15
CA VAL A 148 -3.66 21.72 -17.76
C VAL A 148 -2.46 22.04 -18.63
N MET A 149 -1.25 21.77 -18.13
CA MET A 149 -0.01 22.02 -18.86
C MET A 149 0.26 20.96 -19.94
N HIS A 150 -0.22 19.73 -19.74
CA HIS A 150 -0.05 18.60 -20.66
C HIS A 150 -1.39 17.95 -21.01
N PRO A 151 -2.26 18.62 -21.78
CA PRO A 151 -3.60 18.12 -22.12
C PRO A 151 -3.56 16.86 -23.02
N SER A 152 -2.47 16.66 -23.77
CA SER A 152 -2.25 15.46 -24.57
C SER A 152 -1.95 14.22 -23.75
N CYS A 153 -1.57 14.37 -22.47
CA CYS A 153 -1.43 13.26 -21.55
C CYS A 153 -1.80 13.67 -20.11
N PRO A 154 -3.10 13.66 -19.78
CA PRO A 154 -3.60 14.18 -18.51
C PRO A 154 -3.24 13.31 -17.29
N LYS A 155 -2.63 12.12 -17.50
CA LYS A 155 -2.20 11.20 -16.43
C LYS A 155 -0.67 11.01 -16.37
N CYS A 156 0.08 11.70 -17.22
CA CYS A 156 1.52 11.59 -17.28
C CYS A 156 2.18 12.29 -16.08
N CYS A 157 3.22 11.68 -15.50
CA CYS A 157 4.10 12.37 -14.56
C CYS A 157 5.10 13.21 -15.34
N VAL A 158 5.06 14.52 -15.13
CA VAL A 158 5.95 15.50 -15.76
C VAL A 158 6.82 16.18 -14.71
N ILE A 159 8.04 16.56 -15.08
CA ILE A 159 8.95 17.23 -14.17
C ILE A 159 8.34 18.53 -13.64
N CYS A 160 8.38 18.73 -12.32
CA CYS A 160 7.88 19.95 -11.68
C CYS A 160 8.67 21.16 -12.17
N SER A 161 7.98 22.24 -12.49
CA SER A 161 8.60 23.48 -12.98
C SER A 161 9.19 24.30 -11.81
N PRO A 162 10.12 25.23 -12.07
CA PRO A 162 10.49 26.24 -11.09
C PRO A 162 9.23 26.92 -10.51
N GLY A 163 9.26 27.25 -9.22
CA GLY A 163 8.09 27.66 -8.47
C GLY A 163 7.27 26.49 -7.92
N SER A 164 7.70 25.24 -8.11
CA SER A 164 7.00 24.06 -7.59
C SER A 164 7.96 22.94 -7.19
N TYR A 165 7.45 21.98 -6.42
CA TYR A 165 8.17 20.79 -5.99
C TYR A 165 7.20 19.61 -5.81
N ASN A 166 7.69 18.38 -5.85
CA ASN A 166 6.91 17.21 -5.43
C ASN A 166 7.76 16.29 -4.53
N PRO A 167 7.36 16.06 -3.27
CA PRO A 167 8.07 15.13 -2.38
C PRO A 167 7.87 13.67 -2.80
N SER A 168 8.45 12.74 -2.03
CA SER A 168 8.63 11.33 -2.41
C SER A 168 7.35 10.52 -2.70
N ASN A 169 6.20 10.98 -2.18
CA ASN A 169 4.92 10.27 -2.24
C ASN A 169 3.79 11.11 -2.87
N GLY A 170 4.09 12.25 -3.50
CA GLY A 170 3.05 13.08 -4.09
C GLY A 170 2.72 12.71 -5.53
N ILE A 171 1.51 13.07 -5.95
CA ILE A 171 1.00 12.85 -7.30
C ILE A 171 1.07 14.14 -8.13
N HIS A 172 1.11 15.30 -7.46
CA HIS A 172 1.05 16.61 -8.08
C HIS A 172 2.19 17.50 -7.61
N CYS A 173 2.66 18.39 -8.48
CA CYS A 173 3.60 19.44 -8.08
C CYS A 173 2.88 20.47 -7.21
N LEU A 174 3.42 20.68 -6.01
CA LEU A 174 2.97 21.68 -5.04
C LEU A 174 3.70 23.00 -5.29
N GLN A 175 3.03 24.13 -5.04
CA GLN A 175 3.64 25.46 -5.18
C GLN A 175 4.75 25.69 -4.16
N CYS A 176 5.83 26.31 -4.60
CA CYS A 176 6.98 26.72 -3.80
C CYS A 176 7.77 27.83 -4.50
N ASP A 177 7.60 29.07 -4.06
CA ASP A 177 8.24 30.24 -4.66
C ASP A 177 9.77 30.23 -4.58
N LYS A 178 10.33 29.46 -3.62
CA LYS A 178 11.78 29.34 -3.42
C LYS A 178 12.44 28.30 -4.34
N SER A 179 11.66 27.47 -5.01
CA SER A 179 12.17 26.44 -5.91
C SER A 179 12.57 27.07 -7.25
N LEU A 180 13.88 27.17 -7.52
CA LEU A 180 14.38 27.78 -8.77
C LEU A 180 14.74 26.75 -9.86
N ARG A 181 14.60 25.45 -9.56
CA ARG A 181 15.03 24.36 -10.44
C ARG A 181 13.86 23.46 -10.84
N TYR A 182 13.94 22.89 -12.02
CA TYR A 182 13.06 21.81 -12.41
C TYR A 182 13.29 20.59 -11.52
N GLY A 183 12.22 19.87 -11.18
CA GLY A 183 12.29 18.61 -10.46
C GLY A 183 12.66 18.76 -8.99
N ALA A 184 12.35 19.89 -8.36
CA ALA A 184 12.57 20.04 -6.93
C ALA A 184 11.75 19.01 -6.14
N THR A 185 12.39 18.38 -5.16
CA THR A 185 11.79 17.39 -4.27
C THR A 185 11.41 17.97 -2.90
N MET A 186 11.83 19.22 -2.66
CA MET A 186 11.57 19.99 -1.45
C MET A 186 11.36 21.45 -1.82
N CYS A 187 10.60 22.14 -0.98
CA CYS A 187 10.63 23.58 -0.83
C CYS A 187 11.66 23.93 0.26
#